data_AF-A0A9D2JHX7-F1
#
_entry.id   AF-A0A9D2JHX7-F1
#
_cell.length_a   1.000
_cell.length_b   1.000
_cell.length_c   1.000
_cell.angle_alpha   90.00
_cell.angle_beta   90.00
_cell.angle_gamma   90.00
#
_symmetry.space_group_name_H-M   'P 1'
#
loop_
_entity.id
_entity.type
_entity.pdbx_description
1 polymer ?
#
loop_
_entity_poly.entity_id
_entity_poly.type
_entity_poly.pdbx_seq_one_letter_code
_entity_poly.pdbx_strand_id
1 'polypeptide(L)'
;MSPMEDKDLQTSTTNYSDPYLTTKENYKLEIDTWISDAEAELADLYLRKKILEADFSTLLEQYKCYILADEKISTIAKTNLITYFSYDLLKPFKSVGLEQTEHYNTWETRHFYTAYQLDEQKNLVFYFKLKVVDERFVVDYLPFITLNVAEMTVKINDKHVRTLISLWYSDKFLSRSQLSLFNQDINELLKYFKSCGFEVLPSLLDNTQALSLRVVSNFPVSQTTLDRIFITAMENEEYDFKLLGEETYQVLLNQEQNMIIYRQAEQTELFIDSNNRRRSILDFATSYPFLVPLFVKGNT
;
A
#
# COMPACT_ATOMS: atom_id res chain seq x y z
N MET A 1 56.08 -86.43 -2.70
CA MET A 1 56.29 -85.97 -4.09
C MET A 1 55.33 -84.82 -4.34
N SER A 2 55.83 -83.58 -4.29
CA SER A 2 55.17 -82.46 -4.98
C SER A 2 55.30 -82.70 -6.49
N PRO A 3 54.33 -82.23 -7.29
CA PRO A 3 54.69 -81.08 -8.11
C PRO A 3 53.55 -80.10 -8.42
N MET A 4 54.02 -78.90 -8.77
CA MET A 4 53.48 -77.96 -9.77
C MET A 4 52.30 -77.05 -9.41
N GLU A 5 52.71 -75.82 -9.07
CA GLU A 5 52.05 -74.58 -9.46
C GLU A 5 51.60 -74.63 -10.93
N ASP A 6 50.34 -74.27 -11.18
CA ASP A 6 49.94 -73.66 -12.44
C ASP A 6 48.84 -72.62 -12.19
N LYS A 7 49.29 -71.37 -12.29
CA LYS A 7 48.64 -70.18 -12.87
C LYS A 7 47.20 -69.83 -12.48
N ASP A 8 47.13 -68.68 -11.80
CA ASP A 8 46.20 -67.57 -12.02
C ASP A 8 45.18 -67.77 -13.15
N LEU A 9 43.95 -68.10 -12.79
CA LEU A 9 42.77 -67.61 -13.52
C LEU A 9 42.19 -66.45 -12.70
N GLN A 10 42.85 -65.30 -12.82
CA GLN A 10 42.16 -64.02 -12.64
C GLN A 10 41.09 -63.95 -13.74
N THR A 11 39.85 -64.29 -13.39
CA THR A 11 38.69 -63.85 -14.16
C THR A 11 38.62 -62.33 -14.04
N SER A 12 39.36 -61.64 -14.92
CA SER A 12 39.06 -60.26 -15.26
C SER A 12 37.69 -60.28 -15.93
N THR A 13 36.63 -60.07 -15.14
CA THR A 13 35.32 -59.65 -15.62
C THR A 13 35.52 -58.27 -16.24
N THR A 14 35.92 -58.26 -17.50
CA THR A 14 35.90 -57.07 -18.34
C THR A 14 34.43 -56.68 -18.46
N ASN A 15 34.00 -55.69 -17.67
CA ASN A 15 32.72 -55.00 -17.83
C ASN A 15 32.73 -54.36 -19.23
N TYR A 16 32.37 -55.13 -20.24
CA TYR A 16 32.09 -54.63 -21.57
C TYR A 16 30.74 -53.92 -21.48
N SER A 17 30.76 -52.62 -21.18
CA SER A 17 29.60 -51.76 -21.34
C SER A 17 29.25 -51.73 -22.81
N ASP A 18 28.16 -52.37 -23.21
CA ASP A 18 27.66 -52.33 -24.59
C ASP A 18 27.31 -50.87 -24.93
N PRO A 19 28.04 -50.21 -25.84
CA PRO A 19 27.83 -48.81 -26.17
C PRO A 19 26.41 -48.53 -26.68
N TYR A 20 25.76 -49.51 -27.32
CA TYR A 20 24.38 -49.38 -27.79
C TYR A 20 23.38 -49.35 -26.62
N LEU A 21 23.56 -50.20 -25.60
CA LEU A 21 22.71 -50.19 -24.40
C LEU A 21 22.90 -48.89 -23.61
N THR A 22 24.13 -48.41 -23.44
CA THR A 22 24.40 -47.12 -22.80
C THR A 22 23.77 -45.96 -23.56
N THR A 23 23.85 -45.95 -24.90
CA THR A 23 23.22 -44.91 -25.73
C THR A 23 21.70 -44.94 -25.61
N LYS A 24 21.10 -46.14 -25.60
CA LYS A 24 19.65 -46.32 -25.45
C LYS A 24 19.15 -45.88 -24.07
N GLU A 25 19.91 -46.19 -23.01
CA GLU A 25 19.60 -45.75 -21.64
C GLU A 25 19.69 -44.23 -21.49
N ASN A 26 20.73 -43.61 -22.04
CA ASN A 26 20.87 -42.16 -22.07
C ASN A 26 19.72 -41.50 -22.83
N TYR A 27 19.34 -42.03 -24.01
CA TYR A 27 18.23 -41.50 -24.78
C TYR A 27 16.88 -41.64 -24.05
N LYS A 28 16.67 -42.74 -23.33
CA LYS A 28 15.49 -42.89 -22.46
C LYS A 28 15.48 -41.81 -21.37
N LEU A 29 16.61 -41.58 -20.70
CA LEU A 29 16.73 -40.55 -19.66
C LEU A 29 16.47 -39.15 -20.22
N GLU A 30 16.95 -38.86 -21.43
CA GLU A 30 16.66 -37.61 -22.13
C GLU A 30 15.17 -37.44 -22.43
N ILE A 31 14.50 -38.49 -22.94
CA ILE A 31 13.05 -38.48 -23.17
C ILE A 31 12.28 -38.26 -21.87
N ASP A 32 12.63 -38.98 -20.80
CA ASP A 32 11.99 -38.85 -19.50
C ASP A 32 12.16 -37.41 -18.95
N THR A 33 13.32 -36.78 -19.20
CA THR A 33 13.57 -35.37 -18.86
C THR A 33 12.69 -34.43 -19.68
N TRP A 34 12.61 -34.61 -21.01
CA TRP A 34 11.76 -33.78 -21.87
C TRP A 34 10.28 -33.88 -21.52
N ILE A 35 9.80 -35.07 -21.14
CA ILE A 35 8.42 -35.27 -20.66
C ILE A 35 8.21 -34.49 -19.37
N SER A 36 9.11 -34.62 -18.40
CA SER A 36 9.01 -33.90 -17.13
C SER A 36 9.01 -32.38 -17.33
N ASP A 37 9.83 -31.86 -18.25
CA ASP A 37 9.88 -30.43 -18.57
C ASP A 37 8.57 -29.95 -19.22
N ALA A 38 8.03 -30.73 -20.18
CA ALA A 38 6.77 -30.41 -20.84
C ALA A 38 5.57 -30.45 -19.86
N GLU A 39 5.55 -31.41 -18.93
CA GLU A 39 4.53 -31.50 -17.89
C GLU A 39 4.57 -30.30 -16.94
N ALA A 40 5.77 -29.87 -16.54
CA ALA A 40 5.96 -28.68 -15.72
C ALA A 40 5.50 -27.40 -16.44
N GLU A 41 5.82 -27.25 -17.73
CA GLU A 41 5.37 -26.12 -18.54
C GLU A 41 3.85 -26.10 -18.69
N LEU A 42 3.24 -27.26 -18.97
CA LEU A 42 1.80 -27.39 -19.10
C LEU A 42 1.07 -27.06 -17.79
N ALA A 43 1.58 -27.54 -16.65
CA ALA A 43 1.05 -27.22 -15.33
C ALA A 43 1.09 -25.70 -15.06
N ASP A 44 2.17 -25.04 -15.43
CA ASP A 44 2.30 -23.59 -15.29
C ASP A 44 1.32 -22.82 -16.20
N LEU A 45 1.10 -23.28 -17.44
CA LEU A 45 0.07 -22.70 -18.33
C LEU A 45 -1.34 -22.85 -17.75
N TYR A 46 -1.66 -24.02 -17.18
CA TYR A 46 -2.95 -24.22 -16.50
C TYR A 46 -3.11 -23.27 -15.30
N LEU A 47 -2.05 -23.07 -14.52
CA LEU A 47 -2.06 -22.13 -13.40
C LEU A 47 -2.29 -20.69 -13.88
N ARG A 48 -1.58 -20.23 -14.91
CA ARG A 48 -1.76 -18.89 -15.49
C ARG A 48 -3.19 -18.70 -16.02
N LYS A 49 -3.74 -19.71 -16.69
CA LYS A 49 -5.13 -19.69 -17.15
C LYS A 49 -6.10 -19.58 -15.96
N LYS A 50 -5.90 -20.39 -14.92
CA LYS A 50 -6.72 -20.32 -13.70
C LYS A 50 -6.67 -18.94 -13.05
N ILE A 51 -5.49 -18.32 -12.97
CA ILE A 51 -5.29 -16.96 -12.44
C ILE A 51 -6.01 -15.92 -13.30
N LEU A 52 -6.01 -16.06 -14.63
CA LEU A 52 -6.69 -15.14 -15.56
C LEU A 52 -8.22 -15.18 -15.41
N GLU A 53 -8.78 -16.37 -15.19
CA GLU A 53 -10.22 -16.60 -15.10
C GLU A 53 -10.76 -16.48 -13.67
N ALA A 54 -9.87 -16.28 -12.68
CA ALA A 54 -10.20 -16.28 -11.27
C ALA A 54 -10.99 -15.04 -10.83
N ASP A 55 -11.89 -15.25 -9.88
CA ASP A 55 -12.49 -14.19 -9.08
C ASP A 55 -11.58 -13.81 -7.89
N PHE A 56 -11.97 -12.77 -7.15
CA PHE A 56 -11.20 -12.30 -5.99
C PHE A 56 -10.91 -13.41 -4.96
N SER A 57 -11.89 -14.25 -4.65
CA SER A 57 -11.72 -15.35 -3.67
C SER A 57 -10.67 -16.35 -4.12
N THR A 58 -10.72 -16.75 -5.39
CA THR A 58 -9.75 -17.66 -5.98
C THR A 58 -8.37 -17.02 -6.04
N LEU A 59 -8.27 -15.74 -6.44
CA LEU A 59 -7.00 -14.99 -6.43
C LEU A 59 -6.40 -14.90 -5.02
N LEU A 60 -7.22 -14.66 -4.00
CA LEU A 60 -6.80 -14.61 -2.60
C LEU A 60 -6.26 -15.97 -2.14
N GLU A 61 -6.91 -17.07 -2.49
CA GLU A 61 -6.41 -18.43 -2.21
C GLU A 61 -5.07 -18.68 -2.89
N GLN A 62 -4.96 -18.38 -4.18
CA GLN A 62 -3.69 -18.55 -4.91
C GLN A 62 -2.59 -17.66 -4.32
N TYR A 63 -2.92 -16.43 -3.89
CA TYR A 63 -1.99 -15.53 -3.22
C TYR A 63 -1.46 -16.15 -1.92
N LYS A 64 -2.33 -16.73 -1.11
CA LYS A 64 -1.94 -17.41 0.13
C LYS A 64 -1.01 -18.61 -0.14
N CYS A 65 -1.32 -19.45 -1.13
CA CYS A 65 -0.48 -20.60 -1.47
C CYS A 65 0.88 -20.18 -2.04
N TYR A 66 0.91 -19.35 -3.09
CA TYR A 66 2.14 -19.11 -3.83
C TYR A 66 2.98 -17.93 -3.32
N ILE A 67 2.34 -16.89 -2.78
CA ILE A 67 3.07 -15.73 -2.28
C ILE A 67 3.41 -15.95 -0.81
N LEU A 68 2.42 -16.20 0.06
CA LEU A 68 2.67 -16.28 1.50
C LEU A 68 3.40 -17.56 1.89
N ALA A 69 2.94 -18.74 1.45
CA ALA A 69 3.58 -20.01 1.78
C ALA A 69 4.86 -20.31 0.97
N ASP A 70 5.25 -19.41 0.06
CA ASP A 70 6.47 -19.50 -0.75
C ASP A 70 6.54 -20.76 -1.64
N GLU A 71 5.39 -21.26 -2.07
CA GLU A 71 5.34 -22.38 -3.00
C GLU A 71 5.98 -22.01 -4.35
N LYS A 72 6.64 -22.99 -4.97
CA LYS A 72 7.31 -22.80 -6.26
C LYS A 72 6.28 -22.50 -7.35
N ILE A 73 6.50 -21.39 -8.04
CA ILE A 73 5.69 -20.91 -9.16
C ILE A 73 6.62 -20.22 -10.17
N SER A 74 6.27 -20.22 -11.46
CA SER A 74 7.04 -19.45 -12.44
C SER A 74 6.98 -17.95 -12.14
N THR A 75 8.02 -17.22 -12.55
CA THR A 75 8.07 -15.76 -12.43
C THR A 75 6.88 -15.09 -13.10
N ILE A 76 6.46 -15.60 -14.27
CA ILE A 76 5.33 -15.02 -15.01
C ILE A 76 4.01 -15.25 -14.28
N ALA A 77 3.76 -16.48 -13.79
CA ALA A 77 2.54 -16.76 -13.05
C ALA A 77 2.49 -15.97 -11.73
N LYS A 78 3.64 -15.78 -11.04
CA LYS A 78 3.76 -14.88 -9.89
C LYS A 78 3.40 -13.44 -10.24
N THR A 79 3.95 -12.90 -11.31
CA THR A 79 3.65 -11.53 -11.77
C THR A 79 2.18 -11.37 -12.14
N ASN A 80 1.58 -12.33 -12.85
CA ASN A 80 0.16 -12.29 -13.22
C ASN A 80 -0.74 -12.33 -11.98
N LEU A 81 -0.42 -13.20 -11.02
CA LEU A 81 -1.17 -13.30 -9.76
C LEU A 81 -1.17 -11.97 -9.00
N ILE A 82 -0.01 -11.34 -8.81
CA ILE A 82 0.08 -10.06 -8.12
C ILE A 82 -0.63 -8.96 -8.92
N THR A 83 -0.49 -8.94 -10.25
CA THR A 83 -1.15 -7.97 -11.12
C THR A 83 -2.66 -8.05 -11.01
N TYR A 84 -3.25 -9.23 -11.19
CA TYR A 84 -4.71 -9.38 -11.17
C TYR A 84 -5.29 -9.22 -9.77
N PHE A 85 -4.60 -9.71 -8.74
CA PHE A 85 -5.00 -9.46 -7.35
C PHE A 85 -5.01 -7.97 -7.02
N SER A 86 -3.96 -7.23 -7.42
CA SER A 86 -3.88 -5.78 -7.23
C SER A 86 -4.96 -5.04 -8.01
N TYR A 87 -5.24 -5.45 -9.24
CA TYR A 87 -6.30 -4.88 -10.06
C TYR A 87 -7.69 -5.08 -9.45
N ASP A 88 -8.00 -6.27 -8.96
CA ASP A 88 -9.28 -6.57 -8.35
C ASP A 88 -9.49 -5.72 -7.09
N LEU A 89 -8.44 -5.52 -6.30
CA LEU A 89 -8.44 -4.60 -5.16
C LEU A 89 -8.67 -3.14 -5.56
N LEU A 90 -8.13 -2.70 -6.70
CA LEU A 90 -8.25 -1.32 -7.21
C LEU A 90 -9.52 -1.10 -8.05
N LYS A 91 -10.36 -2.12 -8.24
CA LYS A 91 -11.58 -2.07 -9.05
C LYS A 91 -12.53 -0.89 -8.77
N PRO A 92 -12.67 -0.35 -7.54
CA PRO A 92 -13.46 0.86 -7.30
C PRO A 92 -13.03 2.05 -8.17
N PHE A 93 -11.74 2.17 -8.49
CA PHE A 93 -11.22 3.27 -9.30
C PHE A 93 -11.63 3.22 -10.77
N LYS A 94 -12.32 2.17 -11.23
CA LYS A 94 -12.94 2.16 -12.56
C LYS A 94 -13.91 3.33 -12.76
N SER A 95 -14.59 3.77 -11.69
CA SER A 95 -15.49 4.93 -11.73
C SER A 95 -14.75 6.23 -12.11
N VAL A 96 -13.46 6.33 -11.76
CA VAL A 96 -12.58 7.48 -12.02
C VAL A 96 -11.58 7.24 -13.16
N GLY A 97 -11.81 6.21 -13.98
CA GLY A 97 -11.04 5.92 -15.18
C GLY A 97 -9.71 5.20 -14.92
N LEU A 98 -9.73 4.15 -14.10
CA LEU A 98 -8.57 3.28 -13.89
C LEU A 98 -8.13 2.60 -15.20
N GLU A 99 -6.92 2.93 -15.65
CA GLU A 99 -6.28 2.40 -16.86
C GLU A 99 -4.85 1.93 -16.56
N GLN A 100 -4.38 0.92 -17.28
CA GLN A 100 -3.01 0.43 -17.13
C GLN A 100 -2.05 1.35 -17.89
N THR A 101 -0.94 1.72 -17.26
CA THR A 101 0.12 2.48 -17.93
C THR A 101 1.07 1.56 -18.71
N GLU A 102 2.08 2.13 -19.37
CA GLU A 102 3.15 1.34 -20.00
C GLU A 102 3.96 0.51 -18.99
N HIS A 103 3.96 0.91 -17.71
CA HIS A 103 4.60 0.15 -16.65
C HIS A 103 3.65 -0.90 -16.08
N TYR A 104 4.09 -2.17 -16.07
CA TYR A 104 3.26 -3.31 -15.66
C TYR A 104 2.67 -3.18 -14.25
N ASN A 105 3.37 -2.49 -13.35
CA ASN A 105 2.98 -2.33 -11.95
C ASN A 105 2.31 -0.98 -11.64
N THR A 106 1.99 -0.19 -12.65
CA THR A 106 1.43 1.16 -12.47
C THR A 106 0.12 1.32 -13.24
N TRP A 107 -0.86 1.86 -12.54
CA TRP A 107 -2.16 2.24 -13.07
C TRP A 107 -2.33 3.76 -12.97
N GLU A 108 -3.12 4.31 -13.87
CA GLU A 108 -3.47 5.71 -13.92
C GLU A 108 -4.98 5.89 -13.72
N THR A 109 -5.36 6.96 -13.04
CA THR A 109 -6.73 7.45 -12.98
C THR A 109 -6.78 8.90 -13.46
N ARG A 110 -7.99 9.47 -13.55
CA ARG A 110 -8.15 10.91 -13.82
C ARG A 110 -7.46 11.78 -12.75
N HIS A 111 -7.34 11.32 -11.51
CA HIS A 111 -6.90 12.14 -10.38
C HIS A 111 -5.45 11.86 -9.95
N PHE A 112 -4.94 10.62 -10.12
CA PHE A 112 -3.64 10.20 -9.62
C PHE A 112 -3.09 8.99 -10.38
N TYR A 113 -1.81 8.69 -10.16
CA TYR A 113 -1.18 7.42 -10.50
C TYR A 113 -1.10 6.54 -9.26
N THR A 114 -1.27 5.23 -9.44
CA THR A 114 -1.08 4.24 -8.37
C THR A 114 -0.16 3.13 -8.84
N ALA A 115 0.89 2.85 -8.07
CA ALA A 115 1.80 1.74 -8.30
C ALA A 115 1.68 0.72 -7.16
N TYR A 116 2.01 -0.54 -7.43
CA TYR A 116 1.98 -1.57 -6.41
C TYR A 116 3.31 -2.34 -6.35
N GLN A 117 3.67 -2.78 -5.14
CA GLN A 117 4.84 -3.61 -4.90
C GLN A 117 4.64 -4.48 -3.66
N LEU A 118 5.31 -5.62 -3.61
CA LEU A 118 5.47 -6.38 -2.37
C LEU A 118 6.64 -5.85 -1.55
N ASP A 119 6.44 -5.67 -0.25
CA ASP A 119 7.54 -5.40 0.69
C ASP A 119 8.30 -6.68 1.07
N GLU A 120 9.32 -6.54 1.92
CA GLU A 120 10.13 -7.66 2.40
C GLU A 120 9.32 -8.69 3.21
N GLN A 121 8.21 -8.25 3.81
CA GLN A 121 7.28 -9.07 4.58
C GLN A 121 6.14 -9.65 3.72
N LYS A 122 6.21 -9.48 2.39
CA LYS A 122 5.19 -9.91 1.42
C LYS A 122 3.84 -9.21 1.59
N ASN A 123 3.80 -8.03 2.21
CA ASN A 123 2.62 -7.18 2.21
C ASN A 123 2.51 -6.48 0.85
N LEU A 124 1.28 -6.27 0.38
CA LEU A 124 1.03 -5.50 -0.82
C LEU A 124 0.95 -4.01 -0.47
N VAL A 125 1.86 -3.21 -1.02
CA VAL A 125 1.93 -1.77 -0.79
C VAL A 125 1.46 -1.02 -2.04
N PHE A 126 0.43 -0.18 -1.89
CA PHE A 126 0.00 0.76 -2.91
C PHE A 126 0.63 2.13 -2.70
N TYR A 127 1.30 2.60 -3.74
CA TYR A 127 1.94 3.88 -3.82
C TYR A 127 1.08 4.84 -4.63
N PHE A 128 0.85 6.05 -4.14
CA PHE A 128 0.04 7.03 -4.85
C PHE A 128 0.85 8.27 -5.20
N LYS A 129 0.65 8.78 -6.42
CA LYS A 129 1.22 10.02 -6.91
C LYS A 129 0.10 10.88 -7.49
N LEU A 130 -0.23 11.98 -6.81
CA LEU A 130 -1.25 12.91 -7.30
C LEU A 130 -0.72 13.73 -8.49
N LYS A 131 -1.60 14.06 -9.42
CA LYS A 131 -1.30 14.98 -10.51
C LYS A 131 -1.21 16.40 -9.93
N VAL A 132 -0.09 17.08 -10.14
CA VAL A 132 0.13 18.45 -9.65
C VAL A 132 -0.65 19.48 -10.47
N VAL A 133 -0.89 20.65 -9.89
CA VAL A 133 -1.52 21.77 -10.63
C VAL A 133 -0.58 22.36 -11.69
N ASP A 134 0.72 22.39 -11.38
CA ASP A 134 1.77 22.93 -12.26
C ASP A 134 2.77 21.82 -12.58
N GLU A 135 2.80 21.39 -13.84
CA GLU A 135 3.62 20.28 -14.37
C GLU A 135 5.12 20.49 -14.19
N ARG A 136 5.57 21.71 -13.85
CA ARG A 136 6.98 21.98 -13.50
C ARG A 136 7.41 21.30 -12.20
N PHE A 137 6.46 20.93 -11.34
CA PHE A 137 6.74 20.24 -10.09
C PHE A 137 6.47 18.74 -10.22
N VAL A 138 7.34 17.93 -9.63
CA VAL A 138 7.18 16.48 -9.60
C VAL A 138 6.97 16.06 -8.16
N VAL A 139 5.83 15.42 -7.89
CA VAL A 139 5.56 14.76 -6.62
C VAL A 139 5.95 13.29 -6.75
N ASP A 140 6.63 12.77 -5.72
CA ASP A 140 7.04 11.37 -5.67
C ASP A 140 5.86 10.44 -5.34
N TYR A 141 6.04 9.16 -5.68
CA TYR A 141 5.14 8.10 -5.25
C TYR A 141 5.22 7.90 -3.73
N LEU A 142 4.09 8.04 -3.05
CA LEU A 142 3.99 7.88 -1.59
C LEU A 142 3.42 6.50 -1.24
N PRO A 143 4.12 5.65 -0.46
CA PRO A 143 3.59 4.36 0.00
C PRO A 143 2.43 4.59 0.99
N PHE A 144 1.21 4.59 0.48
CA PHE A 144 0.07 5.15 1.19
C PHE A 144 -0.74 4.08 1.93
N ILE A 145 -0.93 2.93 1.29
CA ILE A 145 -1.74 1.82 1.80
C ILE A 145 -0.89 0.56 1.81
N THR A 146 -0.88 -0.13 2.94
CA THR A 146 -0.24 -1.44 3.08
C THR A 146 -1.32 -2.46 3.43
N LEU A 147 -1.40 -3.53 2.65
CA LEU A 147 -2.30 -4.66 2.87
C LEU A 147 -1.50 -5.85 3.37
N ASN A 148 -1.81 -6.29 4.59
CA ASN A 148 -1.36 -7.58 5.10
C ASN A 148 -2.41 -8.63 4.71
N VAL A 149 -2.09 -9.40 3.66
CA VAL A 149 -3.00 -10.44 3.13
C VAL A 149 -3.08 -11.65 4.05
N ALA A 150 -2.07 -11.89 4.89
CA ALA A 150 -2.07 -12.99 5.85
C ALA A 150 -3.09 -12.74 6.97
N GLU A 151 -3.08 -11.52 7.52
CA GLU A 151 -3.97 -11.10 8.60
C GLU A 151 -5.29 -10.50 8.09
N MET A 152 -5.42 -10.27 6.79
CA MET A 152 -6.53 -9.54 6.17
C MET A 152 -6.70 -8.14 6.79
N THR A 153 -5.60 -7.43 6.99
CA THR A 153 -5.63 -6.05 7.54
C THR A 153 -5.13 -5.03 6.54
N VAL A 154 -5.66 -3.81 6.62
CA VAL A 154 -5.25 -2.65 5.82
C VAL A 154 -4.78 -1.56 6.74
N LYS A 155 -3.55 -1.08 6.50
CA LYS A 155 -2.94 0.04 7.21
C LYS A 155 -2.74 1.22 6.26
N ILE A 156 -3.14 2.40 6.73
CA ILE A 156 -2.86 3.66 6.04
C ILE A 156 -1.67 4.32 6.72
N ASN A 157 -0.77 4.90 5.91
CA ASN A 157 0.41 5.55 6.43
C ASN A 157 0.14 7.02 6.75
N ASP A 158 -0.14 7.30 8.02
CA ASP A 158 -0.45 8.64 8.55
C ASP A 158 0.65 9.68 8.29
N LYS A 159 1.91 9.26 8.13
CA LYS A 159 3.01 10.16 7.75
C LYS A 159 2.76 10.75 6.35
N HIS A 160 2.32 9.93 5.41
CA HIS A 160 2.03 10.39 4.04
C HIS A 160 0.73 11.17 3.95
N VAL A 161 -0.23 10.95 4.85
CA VAL A 161 -1.40 11.83 5.00
C VAL A 161 -0.95 13.25 5.34
N ARG A 162 -0.01 13.42 6.27
CA ARG A 162 0.57 14.73 6.58
C ARG A 162 1.38 15.32 5.42
N THR A 163 2.10 14.48 4.66
CA THR A 163 2.78 14.92 3.43
C THR A 163 1.78 15.51 2.43
N LEU A 164 0.62 14.89 2.22
CA LEU A 164 -0.42 15.43 1.34
C LEU A 164 -0.94 16.80 1.82
N ILE A 165 -1.12 16.97 3.14
CA ILE A 165 -1.50 18.27 3.72
C ILE A 165 -0.40 19.31 3.46
N SER A 166 0.88 18.95 3.59
CA SER A 166 2.01 19.84 3.26
C SER A 166 1.99 20.29 1.81
N LEU A 167 1.85 19.33 0.89
CA LEU A 167 1.87 19.57 -0.55
C LEU A 167 0.75 20.51 -1.00
N TRP A 168 -0.39 20.49 -0.31
CA TRP A 168 -1.49 21.42 -0.54
C TRP A 168 -1.29 22.78 0.16
N TYR A 169 -0.91 22.79 1.43
CA TYR A 169 -0.93 24.01 2.24
C TYR A 169 0.36 24.81 2.16
N SER A 170 1.51 24.17 2.35
CA SER A 170 2.82 24.82 2.38
C SER A 170 3.39 24.98 0.99
N ASP A 171 3.35 23.91 0.19
CA ASP A 171 4.04 23.88 -1.11
C ASP A 171 3.13 24.34 -2.26
N LYS A 172 1.81 24.36 -2.04
CA LYS A 172 0.79 24.75 -3.04
C LYS A 172 0.84 23.94 -4.35
N PHE A 173 1.43 22.75 -4.34
CA PHE A 173 1.49 21.85 -5.50
C PHE A 173 0.17 21.16 -5.80
N LEU A 174 -0.68 21.03 -4.78
CA LEU A 174 -2.02 20.44 -4.88
C LEU A 174 -3.08 21.51 -4.63
N SER A 175 -4.23 21.37 -5.30
CA SER A 175 -5.42 22.17 -5.01
C SER A 175 -6.30 21.52 -3.93
N ARG A 176 -7.18 22.32 -3.33
CA ARG A 176 -8.19 21.82 -2.38
C ARG A 176 -9.11 20.78 -3.03
N SER A 177 -9.50 21.00 -4.29
CA SER A 177 -10.38 20.07 -5.01
C SER A 177 -9.70 18.73 -5.28
N GLN A 178 -8.41 18.73 -5.64
CA GLN A 178 -7.63 17.50 -5.83
C GLN A 178 -7.55 16.67 -4.55
N LEU A 179 -7.25 17.28 -3.41
CA LEU A 179 -7.25 16.56 -2.12
C LEU A 179 -8.63 16.02 -1.74
N SER A 180 -9.69 16.78 -1.99
CA SER A 180 -11.05 16.34 -1.68
C SER A 180 -11.46 15.14 -2.54
N LEU A 181 -11.18 15.17 -3.84
CA LEU A 181 -11.46 14.06 -4.75
C LEU A 181 -10.64 12.82 -4.38
N PHE A 182 -9.34 13.00 -4.12
CA PHE A 182 -8.49 11.91 -3.65
C PHE A 182 -9.01 11.29 -2.34
N ASN A 183 -9.41 12.10 -1.36
CA ASN A 183 -9.98 11.62 -0.11
C ASN A 183 -11.28 10.85 -0.35
N GLN A 184 -12.14 11.27 -1.27
CA GLN A 184 -13.34 10.52 -1.64
C GLN A 184 -12.98 9.16 -2.25
N ASP A 185 -12.08 9.15 -3.24
CA ASP A 185 -11.67 7.95 -3.96
C ASP A 185 -11.06 6.91 -2.98
N ILE A 186 -10.16 7.35 -2.09
CA ILE A 186 -9.59 6.48 -1.08
C ILE A 186 -10.66 5.93 -0.13
N ASN A 187 -11.63 6.75 0.30
CA ASN A 187 -12.70 6.26 1.17
C ASN A 187 -13.60 5.21 0.47
N GLU A 188 -13.84 5.34 -0.82
CA GLU A 188 -14.54 4.32 -1.62
C GLU A 188 -13.72 3.03 -1.69
N LEU A 189 -12.40 3.14 -1.89
CA LEU A 189 -11.48 2.00 -1.86
C LEU A 189 -11.47 1.29 -0.49
N LEU A 190 -11.41 2.04 0.61
CA LEU A 190 -11.42 1.46 1.97
C LEU A 190 -12.74 0.74 2.28
N LYS A 191 -13.89 1.29 1.84
CA LYS A 191 -15.18 0.60 1.93
C LYS A 191 -15.17 -0.71 1.14
N TYR A 192 -14.57 -0.70 -0.04
CA TYR A 192 -14.43 -1.89 -0.85
C TYR A 192 -13.53 -2.96 -0.20
N PHE A 193 -12.40 -2.57 0.41
CA PHE A 193 -11.58 -3.50 1.18
C PHE A 193 -12.34 -4.17 2.33
N LYS A 194 -13.17 -3.41 3.06
CA LYS A 194 -14.07 -3.98 4.07
C LYS A 194 -15.02 -5.02 3.46
N SER A 195 -15.54 -4.77 2.25
CA SER A 195 -16.40 -5.74 1.54
C SER A 195 -15.66 -6.99 1.06
N CYS A 196 -14.35 -6.88 0.80
CA CYS A 196 -13.46 -8.01 0.47
C CYS A 196 -13.03 -8.81 1.71
N GLY A 197 -13.50 -8.44 2.91
CA GLY A 197 -13.17 -9.12 4.17
C GLY A 197 -11.93 -8.60 4.88
N PHE A 198 -11.38 -7.44 4.47
CA PHE A 198 -10.28 -6.82 5.20
C PHE A 198 -10.76 -5.97 6.38
N GLU A 199 -10.00 -6.00 7.47
CA GLU A 199 -10.11 -5.03 8.55
C GLU A 199 -9.26 -3.78 8.25
N VAL A 200 -9.91 -2.62 8.12
CA VAL A 200 -9.19 -1.35 7.98
C VAL A 200 -8.83 -0.84 9.36
N LEU A 201 -7.53 -0.79 9.65
CA LEU A 201 -7.02 -0.31 10.93
C LEU A 201 -7.32 1.19 11.09
N PRO A 202 -7.52 1.68 12.34
CA PRO A 202 -7.72 3.09 12.61
C PRO A 202 -6.62 3.95 11.97
N SER A 203 -7.01 5.03 11.30
CA SER A 203 -6.09 5.93 10.61
C SER A 203 -6.64 7.33 10.54
N LEU A 204 -5.78 8.28 10.15
CA LEU A 204 -6.18 9.67 9.94
C LEU A 204 -7.21 9.87 8.79
N LEU A 205 -7.46 8.85 7.96
CA LEU A 205 -8.40 8.94 6.84
C LEU A 205 -9.73 8.24 7.08
N ASP A 206 -9.85 7.44 8.13
CA ASP A 206 -11.09 6.69 8.37
C ASP A 206 -12.23 7.64 8.71
N ASN A 207 -13.18 7.79 7.78
CA ASN A 207 -14.39 8.59 7.97
C ASN A 207 -15.59 7.74 8.41
N THR A 208 -15.41 6.48 8.79
CA THR A 208 -16.54 5.65 9.23
C THR A 208 -17.00 6.00 10.65
N GLN A 209 -16.14 6.65 11.43
CA GLN A 209 -16.43 7.12 12.78
C GLN A 209 -16.29 8.64 12.89
N ALA A 210 -16.76 9.21 13.99
CA ALA A 210 -16.44 10.59 14.33
C ALA A 210 -14.93 10.73 14.54
N LEU A 211 -14.36 11.82 14.06
CA LEU A 211 -12.95 12.14 14.25
C LEU A 211 -12.75 12.55 15.71
N SER A 212 -12.21 11.65 16.52
CA SER A 212 -11.73 11.94 17.86
C SER A 212 -10.28 11.47 17.94
N LEU A 213 -9.33 12.39 17.77
CA LEU A 213 -7.95 12.00 17.51
C LEU A 213 -6.94 12.92 18.16
N ARG A 214 -5.93 12.30 18.76
CA ARG A 214 -4.77 12.95 19.35
C ARG A 214 -3.63 12.96 18.34
N VAL A 215 -3.22 14.15 17.91
CA VAL A 215 -2.20 14.37 16.88
C VAL A 215 -1.04 15.12 17.52
N VAL A 216 0.16 14.53 17.48
CA VAL A 216 1.38 15.22 17.92
C VAL A 216 2.12 15.75 16.70
N SER A 217 2.52 17.02 16.75
CA SER A 217 3.35 17.69 15.76
C SER A 217 4.76 17.86 16.31
N ASN A 218 5.77 17.53 15.52
CA ASN A 218 7.19 17.53 15.92
C ASN A 218 7.80 18.94 15.99
N PHE A 219 6.99 19.95 16.30
CA PHE A 219 7.41 21.34 16.42
C PHE A 219 6.47 22.10 17.36
N PRO A 220 6.99 23.09 18.11
CA PRO A 220 6.17 23.95 18.95
C PRO A 220 5.38 24.94 18.10
N VAL A 221 4.14 25.21 18.50
CA VAL A 221 3.29 26.21 17.86
C VAL A 221 3.85 27.60 18.15
N SER A 222 4.00 28.40 17.09
CA SER A 222 4.49 29.78 17.23
C SER A 222 3.39 30.71 17.74
N GLN A 223 3.77 31.77 18.46
CA GLN A 223 2.83 32.81 18.87
C GLN A 223 2.12 33.42 17.65
N THR A 224 2.84 33.64 16.56
CA THR A 224 2.27 34.17 15.31
C THR A 224 1.19 33.27 14.71
N THR A 225 1.29 31.95 14.89
CA THR A 225 0.26 31.01 14.46
C THR A 225 -0.98 31.13 15.34
N LEU A 226 -0.81 31.19 16.66
CA LEU A 226 -1.91 31.37 17.61
C LEU A 226 -2.65 32.68 17.37
N ASP A 227 -1.91 33.78 17.15
CA ASP A 227 -2.49 35.10 16.89
C ASP A 227 -3.34 35.09 15.60
N ARG A 228 -2.86 34.42 14.54
CA ARG A 228 -3.64 34.26 13.29
C ARG A 228 -4.92 33.46 13.51
N ILE A 229 -4.85 32.37 14.27
CA ILE A 229 -6.03 31.56 14.61
C ILE A 229 -7.04 32.40 15.40
N PHE A 230 -6.57 33.16 16.39
CA PHE A 230 -7.40 34.07 17.17
C PHE A 230 -8.10 35.11 16.30
N ILE A 231 -7.35 35.78 15.41
CA ILE A 231 -7.93 36.77 14.48
C ILE A 231 -8.99 36.13 13.58
N THR A 232 -8.71 34.96 12.98
CA THR A 232 -9.69 34.26 12.15
C THR A 232 -10.93 33.82 12.93
N ALA A 233 -10.78 33.40 14.19
CA ALA A 233 -11.92 33.08 15.03
C ALA A 233 -12.77 34.31 15.35
N MET A 234 -12.12 35.46 15.63
CA MET A 234 -12.82 36.73 15.89
C MET A 234 -13.55 37.29 14.67
N GLU A 235 -13.07 37.02 13.46
CA GLU A 235 -13.69 37.45 12.20
C GLU A 235 -14.90 36.57 11.80
N ASN A 236 -15.14 35.44 12.49
CA ASN A 236 -16.20 34.51 12.17
C ASN A 236 -17.08 34.21 13.39
N GLU A 237 -18.35 34.63 13.34
CA GLU A 237 -19.32 34.45 14.43
C GLU A 237 -19.58 32.99 14.81
N GLU A 238 -19.29 32.02 13.93
CA GLU A 238 -19.46 30.59 14.23
C GLU A 238 -18.27 29.98 15.00
N TYR A 239 -17.18 30.71 15.15
CA TYR A 239 -15.94 30.22 15.78
C TYR A 239 -15.68 30.96 17.10
N ASP A 240 -14.97 30.31 18.02
CA ASP A 240 -14.57 30.90 19.29
C ASP A 240 -13.17 30.38 19.69
N PHE A 241 -12.37 31.23 20.33
CA PHE A 241 -11.01 30.91 20.73
C PHE A 241 -10.79 31.24 22.21
N LYS A 242 -10.54 30.20 23.01
CA LYS A 242 -10.42 30.30 24.47
C LYS A 242 -9.05 29.86 24.95
N LEU A 243 -8.53 30.59 25.93
CA LEU A 243 -7.41 30.15 26.76
C LEU A 243 -7.99 29.33 27.93
N LEU A 244 -7.65 28.04 28.02
CA LEU A 244 -8.11 27.16 29.10
C LEU A 244 -7.09 27.07 30.26
N GLY A 245 -5.82 27.31 29.98
CA GLY A 245 -4.71 27.32 30.93
C GLY A 245 -3.52 28.07 30.34
N GLU A 246 -2.35 28.09 31.00
CA GLU A 246 -1.19 28.88 30.55
C GLU A 246 -0.73 28.54 29.13
N GLU A 247 -0.70 27.25 28.79
CA GLU A 247 -0.22 26.74 27.49
C GLU A 247 -1.26 25.83 26.81
N THR A 248 -2.54 26.03 27.13
CA THR A 248 -3.65 25.23 26.59
C THR A 248 -4.72 26.13 26.01
N TYR A 249 -5.00 25.94 24.72
CA TYR A 249 -5.95 26.73 23.96
C TYR A 249 -7.06 25.83 23.41
N GLN A 250 -8.27 26.35 23.30
CA GLN A 250 -9.40 25.67 22.68
C GLN A 250 -9.93 26.53 21.54
N VAL A 251 -10.08 25.90 20.38
CA VAL A 251 -10.75 26.46 19.22
C VAL A 251 -12.09 25.74 19.09
N LEU A 252 -13.18 26.47 19.29
CA LEU A 252 -14.52 26.00 18.95
C LEU A 252 -14.80 26.39 17.50
N LEU A 253 -15.27 25.42 16.75
CA LEU A 253 -15.59 25.53 15.33
C LEU A 253 -17.09 25.37 15.16
N ASN A 254 -17.55 25.63 13.93
CA ASN A 254 -18.96 25.47 13.62
C ASN A 254 -19.46 24.03 13.84
N GLN A 255 -20.75 23.93 14.14
CA GLN A 255 -21.43 22.66 14.45
C GLN A 255 -20.79 21.91 15.62
N GLU A 256 -20.34 22.65 16.63
CA GLU A 256 -19.82 22.12 17.91
C GLU A 256 -18.55 21.26 17.77
N GLN A 257 -17.88 21.34 16.62
CA GLN A 257 -16.56 20.73 16.46
C GLN A 257 -15.55 21.52 17.28
N ASN A 258 -14.54 20.86 17.81
CA ASN A 258 -13.53 21.54 18.62
C ASN A 258 -12.13 20.99 18.40
N MET A 259 -11.15 21.83 18.69
CA MET A 259 -9.74 21.48 18.75
C MET A 259 -9.13 22.03 20.03
N ILE A 260 -8.41 21.19 20.76
CA ILE A 260 -7.60 21.60 21.91
C ILE A 260 -6.13 21.57 21.49
N ILE A 261 -5.41 22.64 21.76
CA ILE A 261 -4.00 22.83 21.44
C ILE A 261 -3.23 22.88 22.75
N TYR A 262 -2.38 21.89 22.97
CA TYR A 262 -1.41 21.85 24.06
C TYR A 262 -0.05 22.28 23.51
N ARG A 263 0.38 23.49 23.88
CA ARG A 263 1.69 24.00 23.52
C ARG A 263 2.74 23.43 24.47
N GLN A 264 3.77 22.81 23.91
CA GLN A 264 4.93 22.33 24.65
C GLN A 264 6.20 22.94 24.05
N ALA A 265 7.34 22.84 24.75
CA ALA A 265 8.58 23.49 24.36
C ALA A 265 9.08 23.06 22.96
N GLU A 266 8.98 21.77 22.64
CA GLU A 266 9.53 21.17 21.42
C GLU A 266 8.46 20.61 20.47
N GLN A 267 7.22 20.52 20.92
CA GLN A 267 6.13 19.88 20.17
C GLN A 267 4.79 20.56 20.44
N THR A 268 3.83 20.28 19.58
CA THR A 268 2.44 20.71 19.76
C THR A 268 1.58 19.47 19.75
N GLU A 269 0.77 19.31 20.77
CA GLU A 269 -0.21 18.24 20.82
C GLU A 269 -1.59 18.82 20.56
N LEU A 270 -2.31 18.17 19.65
CA LEU A 270 -3.63 18.58 19.21
C LEU A 270 -4.62 17.47 19.55
N PHE A 271 -5.72 17.83 20.17
CA PHE A 271 -6.88 16.97 20.27
C PHE A 271 -7.96 17.51 19.37
N ILE A 272 -8.44 16.69 18.43
CA ILE A 272 -9.45 17.08 17.46
C ILE A 272 -10.69 16.26 17.71
N ASP A 273 -11.82 16.95 17.78
CA ASP A 273 -13.12 16.35 17.97
C ASP A 273 -14.10 16.94 16.95
N SER A 274 -14.52 16.11 15.99
CA SER A 274 -15.54 16.47 15.02
C SER A 274 -16.97 16.27 15.55
N ASN A 275 -17.14 16.12 16.87
CA ASN A 275 -18.38 15.81 17.55
C ASN A 275 -19.00 14.52 16.97
N ASN A 276 -20.18 14.58 16.36
CA ASN A 276 -20.82 13.41 15.75
C ASN A 276 -20.53 13.26 14.24
N ARG A 277 -19.65 14.10 13.67
CA ARG A 277 -19.42 14.12 12.22
C ARG A 277 -18.36 13.13 11.79
N ARG A 278 -18.73 12.30 10.83
CA ARG A 278 -17.87 11.37 10.10
C ARG A 278 -16.95 12.13 9.13
N ARG A 279 -15.71 12.40 9.55
CA ARG A 279 -14.72 13.18 8.77
C ARG A 279 -13.32 12.60 8.89
N SER A 280 -12.55 12.68 7.82
CA SER A 280 -11.11 12.41 7.85
C SER A 280 -10.32 13.66 8.25
N ILE A 281 -9.05 13.49 8.62
CA ILE A 281 -8.16 14.64 8.88
C ILE A 281 -8.00 15.53 7.66
N LEU A 282 -8.05 14.95 6.44
CA LEU A 282 -7.95 15.71 5.20
C LEU A 282 -9.17 16.61 5.00
N ASP A 283 -10.38 16.09 5.27
CA ASP A 283 -11.60 16.89 5.20
C ASP A 283 -11.60 17.98 6.29
N PHE A 284 -11.14 17.66 7.50
CA PHE A 284 -10.98 18.64 8.57
C PHE A 284 -9.98 19.76 8.19
N ALA A 285 -8.78 19.39 7.73
CA ALA A 285 -7.73 20.33 7.35
C ALA A 285 -8.15 21.23 6.17
N THR A 286 -8.85 20.67 5.19
CA THR A 286 -9.36 21.44 4.04
C THR A 286 -10.56 22.31 4.39
N SER A 287 -11.34 21.94 5.41
CA SER A 287 -12.45 22.75 5.95
C SER A 287 -11.97 23.91 6.82
N TYR A 288 -10.87 23.73 7.55
CA TYR A 288 -10.29 24.75 8.43
C TYR A 288 -8.81 25.05 8.05
N PRO A 289 -8.54 25.68 6.89
CA PRO A 289 -7.16 25.92 6.43
C PRO A 289 -6.31 26.74 7.41
N PHE A 290 -6.92 27.61 8.21
CA PHE A 290 -6.22 28.43 9.20
C PHE A 290 -5.63 27.61 10.36
N LEU A 291 -6.10 26.37 10.58
CA LEU A 291 -5.55 25.43 11.57
C LEU A 291 -4.41 24.56 11.01
N VAL A 292 -4.22 24.53 9.70
CA VAL A 292 -3.19 23.67 9.05
C VAL A 292 -1.76 23.94 9.55
N PRO A 293 -1.34 25.18 9.87
CA PRO A 293 -0.02 25.44 10.45
C PRO A 293 0.27 24.70 11.78
N LEU A 294 -0.75 24.14 12.44
CA LEU A 294 -0.58 23.30 13.62
C LEU A 294 -0.14 21.87 13.27
N PHE A 295 -0.41 21.41 12.06
CA PHE A 295 -0.15 20.04 11.58
C PHE A 295 1.15 19.94 10.79
N VAL A 296 1.48 20.99 10.04
CA VAL A 296 2.61 21.05 9.13
C VAL A 296 3.28 22.41 9.27
N LYS A 297 4.61 22.46 9.27
CA LYS A 297 5.33 23.73 9.18
C LYS A 297 4.98 24.42 7.86
N GLY A 298 4.46 25.64 7.95
CA GLY A 298 4.40 26.53 6.79
C GLY A 298 5.82 26.89 6.37
N ASN A 299 6.08 26.97 5.07
CA ASN A 299 7.24 27.70 4.58
C ASN A 299 7.01 29.16 4.99
N THR A 300 7.82 29.65 5.92
CA THR A 300 7.84 31.05 6.36
C THR A 300 8.77 31.83 5.45
#